data_AF-A0A954LQ97-F1
#
_entry.id   AF-A0A954LQ97-F1
#
_cell.length_a   1.000
_cell.length_b   1.000
_cell.length_c   1.000
_cell.angle_alpha   90.00
_cell.angle_beta   90.00
_cell.angle_gamma   90.00
#
_symmetry.space_group_name_H-M   'P 1'
#
loop_
_entity.id
_entity.type
_entity.pdbx_description
1 polymer ?
#
loop_
_entity_poly.entity_id
_entity_poly.type
_entity_poly.pdbx_seq_one_letter_code
_entity_poly.pdbx_strand_id
1 'polypeptide(L)'
;GQFQRFFDDVVVNATQNLPVKHIDALEPWPLKDCQPFDQRFLAGHFARTYDIELPDGFLIAKGRVEQALRRDCERRIGGDKQRIHEMQVRYDAITFKHLLMPVWMLAYQYKGKPYRVFVNAVTGEVQGDRPYSWIKITLAILFGLATVGTIAAITQS
;
A
#
# COMPACT_ATOMS: atom_id res chain seq x y z
N GLY A 1 -5.21 26.51 15.03
CA GLY A 1 -3.77 26.64 14.75
C GLY A 1 -3.52 26.53 13.25
N GLN A 2 -2.35 26.94 12.78
CA GLN A 2 -1.94 26.80 11.37
C GLN A 2 -0.59 26.09 11.32
N PHE A 3 -0.38 25.27 10.30
CA PHE A 3 0.91 24.67 10.02
C PHE A 3 1.03 24.40 8.53
N GLN A 4 2.26 24.21 8.08
CA GLN A 4 2.58 23.82 6.72
C GLN A 4 3.25 22.44 6.74
N ARG A 5 2.94 21.62 5.74
CA ARG A 5 3.60 20.33 5.52
C ARG A 5 3.98 20.22 4.05
N PHE A 6 5.25 19.89 3.80
CA PHE A 6 5.73 19.52 2.50
C PHE A 6 5.49 18.03 2.24
N PHE A 7 5.10 17.67 1.03
CA PHE A 7 4.92 16.30 0.57
C PHE A 7 5.90 16.06 -0.57
N ASP A 8 6.93 15.24 -0.29
CA ASP A 8 7.91 14.81 -1.29
C ASP A 8 7.34 13.61 -2.05
N ASP A 9 6.57 13.93 -3.09
CA ASP A 9 5.74 13.03 -3.90
C ASP A 9 4.55 12.35 -3.17
N VAL A 10 3.45 12.20 -3.91
CA VAL A 10 2.30 11.39 -3.50
C VAL A 10 1.98 10.45 -4.66
N VAL A 11 2.35 9.19 -4.50
CA VAL A 11 2.14 8.18 -5.53
C VAL A 11 0.65 7.86 -5.64
N VAL A 12 0.17 7.69 -6.86
CA VAL A 12 -1.17 7.20 -7.17
C VAL A 12 -1.03 6.15 -8.25
N ASN A 13 -1.58 4.96 -8.02
CA ASN A 13 -1.70 3.96 -9.07
C ASN A 13 -2.68 4.45 -10.14
N ALA A 14 -2.17 4.69 -11.35
CA ALA A 14 -2.95 5.19 -12.46
C ALA A 14 -3.54 4.09 -13.36
N THR A 15 -3.54 2.82 -12.93
CA THR A 15 -4.07 1.67 -13.70
C THR A 15 -5.42 1.21 -13.18
N GLN A 16 -6.35 0.94 -14.09
CA GLN A 16 -7.62 0.29 -13.81
C GLN A 16 -7.48 -1.23 -13.96
N ASN A 17 -8.29 -2.02 -13.25
CA ASN A 17 -8.32 -3.50 -13.32
C ASN A 17 -7.14 -4.25 -12.68
N LEU A 18 -6.29 -3.57 -11.91
CA LEU A 18 -5.36 -4.22 -10.97
C LEU A 18 -5.92 -4.16 -9.54
N PRO A 19 -5.62 -5.15 -8.67
CA PRO A 19 -6.03 -5.09 -7.28
C PRO A 19 -5.30 -3.94 -6.57
N VAL A 20 -5.95 -2.77 -6.47
CA VAL A 20 -5.36 -1.53 -5.97
C VAL A 20 -4.67 -1.71 -4.63
N LYS A 21 -5.29 -2.47 -3.72
CA LYS A 21 -4.73 -2.78 -2.40
C LYS A 21 -3.35 -3.46 -2.46
N HIS A 22 -3.14 -4.39 -3.39
CA HIS A 22 -1.85 -5.08 -3.52
C HIS A 22 -0.80 -4.19 -4.16
N ILE A 23 -1.19 -3.37 -5.15
CA ILE A 23 -0.27 -2.46 -5.83
C ILE A 23 0.16 -1.31 -4.90
N ASP A 24 -0.78 -0.71 -4.19
CA ASP A 24 -0.47 0.34 -3.20
C ASP A 24 0.40 -0.20 -2.06
N ALA A 25 0.25 -1.50 -1.71
CA ALA A 25 1.08 -2.15 -0.70
C ALA A 25 2.52 -2.45 -1.17
N LEU A 26 2.86 -2.20 -2.43
CA LEU A 26 4.24 -2.27 -2.92
C LEU A 26 5.07 -1.04 -2.54
N GLU A 27 4.42 0.02 -2.02
CA GLU A 27 5.08 1.19 -1.46
C GLU A 27 5.91 0.81 -0.20
N PRO A 28 7.03 1.49 0.07
CA PRO A 28 7.49 2.72 -0.57
C PRO A 28 8.27 2.49 -1.88
N TRP A 29 8.09 3.41 -2.83
CA TRP A 29 8.88 3.46 -4.06
C TRP A 29 10.16 4.30 -3.85
N PRO A 30 11.32 3.89 -4.40
CA PRO A 30 12.55 4.66 -4.35
C PRO A 30 12.56 5.79 -5.39
N LEU A 31 11.69 6.79 -5.21
CA LEU A 31 11.44 7.86 -6.19
C LEU A 31 12.64 8.77 -6.46
N LYS A 32 13.64 8.76 -5.57
CA LYS A 32 14.90 9.50 -5.75
C LYS A 32 15.77 8.93 -6.87
N ASP A 33 15.58 7.65 -7.20
CA ASP A 33 16.33 6.94 -8.23
C ASP A 33 15.62 7.01 -9.61
N CYS A 34 14.53 7.77 -9.72
CA CYS A 34 13.80 7.95 -10.98
C CYS A 34 14.69 8.61 -12.04
N GLN A 35 14.72 8.00 -13.22
CA GLN A 35 15.44 8.51 -14.39
C GLN A 35 14.47 9.06 -15.44
N PRO A 36 14.90 10.03 -16.28
CA PRO A 36 14.15 10.42 -17.46
C PRO A 36 13.81 9.22 -18.33
N PHE A 37 12.61 9.23 -18.91
CA PHE A 37 12.16 8.12 -19.74
C PHE A 37 13.06 7.92 -20.95
N ASP A 38 13.43 6.66 -21.17
CA ASP A 38 14.14 6.18 -22.36
C ASP A 38 13.43 4.92 -22.88
N GLN A 39 13.23 4.84 -24.20
CA GLN A 39 12.52 3.73 -24.82
C GLN A 39 13.19 2.38 -24.59
N ARG A 40 14.51 2.36 -24.32
CA ARG A 40 15.26 1.13 -23.97
C ARG A 40 14.73 0.47 -22.72
N PHE A 41 14.11 1.20 -21.78
CA PHE A 41 13.49 0.61 -20.59
C PHE A 41 12.28 -0.28 -20.91
N LEU A 42 11.70 -0.13 -22.10
CA LEU A 42 10.58 -0.98 -22.56
C LEU A 42 11.04 -2.22 -23.31
N ALA A 43 12.31 -2.30 -23.72
CA ALA A 43 12.81 -3.41 -24.52
C ALA A 43 12.70 -4.73 -23.74
N GLY A 44 11.93 -5.67 -24.26
CA GLY A 44 11.71 -6.97 -23.61
C GLY A 44 10.72 -6.97 -22.45
N HIS A 45 10.04 -5.84 -22.17
CA HIS A 45 9.06 -5.71 -21.11
C HIS A 45 7.67 -5.34 -21.64
N PHE A 46 6.63 -5.90 -21.02
CA PHE A 46 5.27 -5.41 -21.23
C PHE A 46 5.08 -4.11 -20.47
N ALA A 47 4.67 -3.07 -21.18
CA ALA A 47 4.32 -1.79 -20.59
C ALA A 47 2.82 -1.55 -20.72
N ARG A 48 2.25 -0.97 -19.67
CA ARG A 48 0.87 -0.50 -19.66
C ARG A 48 0.88 1.01 -19.43
N THR A 49 0.04 1.72 -20.16
CA THR A 49 -0.17 3.16 -19.98
C THR A 49 -1.07 3.43 -18.77
N TYR A 50 -1.27 4.69 -18.42
CA TYR A 50 -2.29 5.04 -17.43
C TYR A 50 -3.69 4.84 -18.02
N ASP A 51 -4.61 4.39 -17.17
CA ASP A 51 -6.05 4.30 -17.42
C ASP A 51 -6.82 5.41 -16.64
N ILE A 52 -6.16 6.07 -15.67
CA ILE A 52 -6.71 7.17 -14.88
C ILE A 52 -6.07 8.47 -15.35
N GLU A 53 -6.89 9.44 -15.73
CA GLU A 53 -6.42 10.75 -16.16
C GLU A 53 -5.92 11.60 -14.98
N LEU A 54 -5.11 12.61 -15.30
CA LEU A 54 -4.51 13.49 -14.30
C LEU A 54 -5.52 14.16 -13.35
N PRO A 55 -6.68 14.72 -13.81
CA PRO A 55 -7.64 15.34 -12.90
C PRO A 55 -8.17 14.35 -11.85
N ASP A 56 -8.46 13.12 -12.24
CA ASP A 56 -8.99 12.07 -11.36
C ASP A 56 -7.91 11.55 -10.41
N GLY A 57 -6.70 11.30 -10.93
CA GLY A 57 -5.54 10.93 -10.12
C GLY A 57 -5.20 12.00 -9.08
N PHE A 58 -5.36 13.27 -9.42
CA PHE A 58 -5.14 14.38 -8.50
C PHE A 58 -6.17 14.44 -7.37
N LEU A 59 -7.43 14.08 -7.62
CA LEU A 59 -8.44 13.93 -6.56
C LEU A 59 -8.07 12.81 -5.58
N ILE A 60 -7.57 11.68 -6.08
CA ILE A 60 -7.07 10.58 -5.23
C ILE A 60 -5.89 11.05 -4.38
N ALA A 61 -4.93 11.76 -4.98
CA ALA A 61 -3.78 12.33 -4.28
C ALA A 61 -4.20 13.30 -3.17
N LYS A 62 -5.17 14.20 -3.45
CA LYS A 62 -5.75 15.11 -2.44
C LYS A 62 -6.33 14.33 -1.27
N GLY A 63 -7.08 13.26 -1.53
CA GLY A 63 -7.60 12.39 -0.46
C GLY A 63 -6.49 11.81 0.44
N ARG A 64 -5.39 11.33 -0.15
CA ARG A 64 -4.22 10.83 0.60
C ARG A 64 -3.56 11.94 1.43
N VAL A 65 -3.38 13.13 0.85
CA VAL A 65 -2.81 14.31 1.53
C VAL A 65 -3.69 14.76 2.69
N GLU A 66 -5.00 14.91 2.48
CA GLU A 66 -5.94 15.34 3.51
C GLU A 66 -6.02 14.35 4.67
N GLN A 67 -5.97 13.05 4.40
CA GLN A 67 -5.87 12.04 5.45
C GLN A 67 -4.57 12.16 6.26
N ALA A 68 -3.44 12.42 5.59
CA ALA A 68 -2.17 12.65 6.28
C ALA A 68 -2.20 13.93 7.13
N LEU A 69 -2.73 15.03 6.59
CA LEU A 69 -2.89 16.29 7.32
C LEU A 69 -3.86 16.15 8.51
N ARG A 70 -4.94 15.39 8.35
CA ARG A 70 -5.88 15.08 9.44
C ARG A 70 -5.17 14.37 10.60
N ARG A 71 -4.36 13.35 10.31
CA ARG A 71 -3.56 12.64 11.32
C ARG A 71 -2.56 13.55 12.02
N ASP A 72 -1.96 14.49 11.30
CA ASP A 72 -1.08 15.49 11.90
C ASP A 72 -1.84 16.48 12.81
N CYS A 73 -3.01 16.94 12.37
CA CYS A 73 -3.90 17.77 13.18
C CYS A 73 -4.25 17.06 14.49
N GLU A 74 -4.72 15.80 14.41
CA GLU A 74 -5.04 14.95 15.57
C GLU A 74 -3.86 14.85 16.52
N ARG A 75 -2.67 14.51 16.01
CA ARG A 75 -1.45 14.42 16.81
C ARG A 75 -1.05 15.75 17.47
N ARG A 76 -1.26 16.87 16.79
CA ARG A 76 -0.95 18.21 17.31
C ARG A 76 -1.95 18.70 18.36
N ILE A 77 -3.22 18.32 18.26
CA ILE A 77 -4.23 18.59 19.29
C ILE A 77 -3.84 17.84 20.57
N GLY A 78 -3.43 16.57 20.44
CA GLY A 78 -3.04 15.73 21.57
C GLY A 78 -4.23 15.25 22.40
N GLY A 79 -3.96 14.42 23.42
CA GLY A 79 -4.97 13.82 24.30
C GLY A 79 -5.73 12.63 23.70
N ASP A 80 -6.50 11.92 24.52
CA ASP A 80 -7.12 10.63 24.14
C ASP A 80 -8.39 10.77 23.29
N LYS A 81 -9.02 11.94 23.30
CA LYS A 81 -10.20 12.28 22.49
C LYS A 81 -9.95 13.58 21.76
N GLN A 82 -9.76 13.49 20.44
CA GLN A 82 -9.54 14.64 19.58
C GLN A 82 -10.77 14.84 18.69
N ARG A 83 -11.22 16.09 18.55
CA ARG A 83 -12.30 16.44 17.63
C ARG A 83 -11.85 17.58 16.73
N ILE A 84 -11.84 17.31 15.43
CA ILE A 84 -11.61 18.34 14.41
C ILE A 84 -12.98 18.88 13.99
N HIS A 85 -13.27 20.13 14.33
CA HIS A 85 -14.50 20.81 13.93
C HIS A 85 -14.46 21.24 12.46
N GLU A 86 -13.33 21.78 12.02
CA GLU A 86 -13.10 22.24 10.66
C GLU A 86 -11.62 22.09 10.30
N MET A 87 -11.33 21.71 9.06
CA MET A 87 -9.97 21.69 8.51
C MET A 87 -10.03 22.25 7.10
N GLN A 88 -9.38 23.39 6.88
CA GLN A 88 -9.23 24.01 5.57
C GLN A 88 -7.84 23.73 5.04
N VAL A 89 -7.73 23.13 3.85
CA VAL A 89 -6.46 22.81 3.20
C VAL A 89 -6.27 23.71 1.99
N ARG A 90 -5.10 24.36 1.91
CA ARG A 90 -4.66 25.11 0.73
C ARG A 90 -3.47 24.40 0.12
N TYR A 91 -3.49 24.23 -1.20
CA TYR A 91 -2.44 23.57 -1.96
C TYR A 91 -1.64 24.63 -2.72
N ASP A 92 -0.32 24.52 -2.74
CA ASP A 92 0.61 25.44 -3.40
C ASP A 92 1.74 24.63 -4.07
N ALA A 93 2.41 25.22 -5.07
CA ALA A 93 3.57 24.66 -5.78
C ALA A 93 3.37 23.21 -6.27
N ILE A 94 2.19 22.89 -6.79
CA ILE A 94 1.86 21.53 -7.24
C ILE A 94 2.58 21.22 -8.55
N THR A 95 3.40 20.18 -8.51
CA THR A 95 4.05 19.60 -9.69
C THR A 95 3.52 18.19 -9.94
N PHE A 96 3.61 17.74 -11.17
CA PHE A 96 3.17 16.40 -11.55
C PHE A 96 4.19 15.72 -12.47
N LYS A 97 4.32 14.40 -12.31
CA LYS A 97 5.13 13.53 -13.15
C LYS A 97 4.42 12.19 -13.36
N HIS A 98 4.38 11.72 -14.60
CA HIS A 98 4.03 10.33 -14.90
C HIS A 98 5.26 9.46 -14.70
N LEU A 99 5.11 8.35 -13.98
CA LEU A 99 6.19 7.43 -13.69
C LEU A 99 5.83 6.04 -14.22
N LEU A 100 6.78 5.44 -14.92
CA LEU A 100 6.71 4.04 -15.29
C LEU A 100 7.37 3.22 -14.18
N MET A 101 6.57 2.47 -13.43
CA MET A 101 7.06 1.66 -12.32
C MET A 101 7.27 0.21 -12.76
N PRO A 102 8.47 -0.36 -12.55
CA PRO A 102 8.73 -1.75 -12.88
C PRO A 102 8.12 -2.67 -11.81
N VAL A 103 7.25 -3.58 -12.25
CA VAL A 103 6.57 -4.56 -11.38
C VAL A 103 6.67 -5.94 -12.02
N TRP A 104 7.08 -6.93 -11.25
CA TRP A 104 6.96 -8.33 -11.67
C TRP A 104 5.60 -8.87 -11.28
N MET A 105 4.92 -9.54 -12.21
CA MET A 105 3.62 -10.14 -11.97
C MET A 105 3.70 -11.64 -12.21
N LEU A 106 3.31 -12.42 -11.21
CA LEU A 106 3.14 -13.86 -11.31
C LEU A 106 1.65 -14.18 -11.15
N ALA A 107 1.07 -14.85 -12.15
CA ALA A 107 -0.29 -15.37 -12.08
C ALA A 107 -0.26 -16.89 -12.18
N TYR A 108 -0.88 -17.58 -11.22
CA TYR A 108 -0.96 -19.04 -11.21
C TYR A 108 -2.34 -19.49 -10.73
N GLN A 109 -2.69 -20.75 -11.01
CA GLN A 109 -3.92 -21.36 -10.52
C GLN A 109 -3.60 -22.45 -9.52
N TYR A 110 -4.36 -22.49 -8.42
CA TYR A 110 -4.25 -23.54 -7.42
C TYR A 110 -5.65 -23.99 -7.00
N LYS A 111 -5.94 -25.29 -7.13
CA LYS A 111 -7.26 -25.88 -6.87
C LYS A 111 -8.41 -25.14 -7.57
N GLY A 112 -8.21 -24.76 -8.83
CA GLY A 112 -9.21 -24.05 -9.65
C GLY A 112 -9.41 -22.57 -9.29
N LYS A 113 -8.63 -22.01 -8.35
CA LYS A 113 -8.68 -20.58 -8.00
C LYS A 113 -7.46 -19.84 -8.55
N PRO A 114 -7.65 -18.68 -9.20
CA PRO A 114 -6.53 -17.86 -9.65
C PRO A 114 -5.90 -17.13 -8.46
N TYR A 115 -4.57 -17.03 -8.48
CA TYR A 115 -3.77 -16.27 -7.54
C TYR A 115 -2.84 -15.35 -8.32
N ARG A 116 -2.63 -14.15 -7.79
CA ARG A 116 -1.75 -13.14 -8.37
C ARG A 116 -0.80 -12.64 -7.30
N VAL A 117 0.47 -12.54 -7.68
CA VAL A 117 1.54 -11.98 -6.87
C VAL A 117 2.21 -10.89 -7.67
N PHE A 118 2.43 -9.76 -7.02
CA PHE A 118 3.09 -8.58 -7.52
C PHE A 118 4.36 -8.37 -6.71
N VAL A 119 5.44 -8.02 -7.39
CA VAL A 119 6.72 -7.73 -6.74
C VAL A 119 7.21 -6.38 -7.24
N ASN A 120 7.56 -5.51 -6.30
CA ASN A 120 8.25 -4.27 -6.59
C ASN A 120 9.63 -4.63 -7.15
N ALA A 121 9.89 -4.33 -8.43
CA ALA A 121 11.12 -4.78 -9.08
C ALA A 121 12.38 -4.05 -8.59
N VAL A 122 12.23 -2.97 -7.82
CA VAL A 122 13.36 -2.21 -7.26
C VAL A 122 13.64 -2.62 -5.82
N THR A 123 12.61 -2.70 -4.96
CA THR A 123 12.80 -3.02 -3.54
C THR A 123 12.72 -4.51 -3.22
N GLY A 124 12.09 -5.30 -4.11
CA GLY A 124 11.80 -6.71 -3.86
C GLY A 124 10.56 -6.96 -2.98
N GLU A 125 9.81 -5.91 -2.60
CA GLU A 125 8.58 -6.05 -1.81
C GLU A 125 7.56 -6.92 -2.54
N VAL A 126 7.01 -7.93 -1.85
CA VAL A 126 6.11 -8.94 -2.43
C VAL A 126 4.71 -8.81 -1.86
N GLN A 127 3.73 -8.58 -2.74
CA GLN A 127 2.33 -8.47 -2.38
C GLN A 127 1.47 -9.39 -3.24
N GLY A 128 0.59 -10.17 -2.62
CA GLY A 128 -0.28 -11.03 -3.38
C GLY A 128 -1.07 -12.01 -2.54
N ASP A 129 -1.96 -12.71 -3.21
CA ASP A 129 -2.77 -13.75 -2.59
C ASP A 129 -1.98 -15.05 -2.49
N ARG A 130 -2.17 -15.78 -1.39
CA ARG A 130 -1.57 -17.10 -1.17
C ARG A 130 -2.61 -18.11 -0.70
N PRO A 131 -2.52 -19.38 -1.12
CA PRO A 131 -3.41 -20.42 -0.62
C PRO A 131 -3.08 -20.72 0.84
N TYR A 132 -4.09 -20.61 1.70
CA TYR A 132 -3.99 -21.02 3.10
C TYR A 132 -4.23 -22.52 3.23
N SER A 133 -3.37 -23.21 4.00
CA SER A 133 -3.56 -24.62 4.33
C SER A 133 -4.36 -24.73 5.62
N TRP A 134 -5.62 -25.16 5.52
CA TRP A 134 -6.50 -25.37 6.67
C TRP A 134 -5.88 -26.30 7.71
N ILE A 135 -5.20 -27.36 7.28
CA ILE A 135 -4.48 -28.31 8.17
C ILE A 135 -3.45 -27.58 9.03
N LYS A 136 -2.62 -26.70 8.43
CA LYS A 136 -1.61 -25.95 9.18
C LYS A 136 -2.25 -25.00 10.19
N ILE A 137 -3.36 -24.37 9.83
CA ILE A 137 -4.10 -23.46 10.72
C ILE A 137 -4.72 -24.25 11.88
N THR A 138 -5.39 -25.37 11.60
CA THR A 138 -6.01 -26.23 12.63
C THR A 138 -4.96 -26.77 13.60
N LEU A 139 -3.82 -27.26 13.11
CA LEU A 139 -2.73 -27.73 13.96
C LEU A 139 -2.16 -26.61 14.84
N ALA A 140 -1.97 -25.40 14.30
CA ALA A 140 -1.51 -24.25 15.08
C ALA A 140 -2.49 -23.87 16.20
N ILE A 141 -3.79 -23.91 15.93
CA ILE A 141 -4.84 -23.65 16.94
C ILE A 141 -4.83 -24.73 18.03
N LEU A 142 -4.81 -26.00 17.64
CA LEU A 142 -4.78 -27.11 18.60
C LEU A 142 -3.54 -27.07 19.49
N PHE A 143 -2.38 -26.76 18.90
CA PHE A 143 -1.14 -26.61 19.65
C PHE A 143 -1.24 -25.46 20.68
N GLY A 144 -1.78 -24.31 20.28
CA GLY A 144 -1.99 -23.17 21.18
C GLY A 144 -2.97 -23.48 22.33
N LEU A 145 -4.05 -24.21 22.06
CA LEU A 145 -4.99 -24.64 23.10
C LEU A 145 -4.34 -25.64 24.07
N ALA A 146 -3.55 -26.57 23.55
CA ALA A 146 -2.85 -27.55 24.36
C ALA A 146 -1.83 -26.90 25.30
N THR A 147 -1.05 -25.92 24.82
CA THR A 147 -0.09 -25.16 25.66
C THR A 147 -0.79 -24.35 26.74
N VAL A 148 -1.89 -23.64 26.42
CA VAL A 148 -2.67 -22.92 27.43
C VAL A 148 -3.24 -23.88 28.48
N GLY A 149 -3.79 -25.02 28.05
CA GLY A 149 -4.31 -26.05 28.95
C GLY A 149 -3.25 -26.63 29.90
N THR A 150 -2.03 -26.89 29.40
CA THR A 150 -0.93 -27.38 30.25
C THR A 150 -0.47 -26.33 31.24
N ILE A 151 -0.34 -25.07 30.84
CA ILE A 151 0.01 -23.97 31.76
C ILE A 151 -1.05 -23.82 32.84
N ALA A 152 -2.33 -23.84 32.48
CA ALA A 152 -3.43 -23.75 33.45
C ALA A 152 -3.42 -24.92 34.44
N ALA A 153 -3.15 -26.15 33.97
CA ALA A 153 -3.05 -27.32 34.83
C ALA A 153 -1.87 -27.22 35.81
N ILE A 154 -0.70 -26.78 35.37
CA ILE A 154 0.49 -26.58 36.23
C ILE A 154 0.27 -25.43 37.23
N THR A 155 -0.48 -24.39 36.86
CA THR A 155 -0.74 -23.26 37.77
C THR A 155 -1.80 -23.58 38.83
N GLN A 156 -2.67 -24.56 38.56
CA GLN A 156 -3.72 -25.00 39.49
C GLN A 156 -3.28 -26.18 40.39
N SER A 157 -2.15 -26.81 40.09
CA SER A 157 -1.49 -27.83 40.93
C SER A 157 -0.52 -27.21 41.92
#